data_AF-A0A9P7V5G3-F1
#
_entry.id   AF-A0A9P7V5G3-F1
#
_cell.length_a   1.000
_cell.length_b   1.000
_cell.length_c   1.000
_cell.angle_alpha   90.00
_cell.angle_beta   90.00
_cell.angle_gamma   90.00
#
_symmetry.space_group_name_H-M   'P 1'
#
loop_
_entity.id
_entity.type
_entity.pdbx_description
1 polymer ?
#
loop_
_entity_poly.entity_id
_entity_poly.type
_entity_poly.pdbx_seq_one_letter_code
_entity_poly.pdbx_strand_id
1 'polypeptide(L)'
;MSYNGIGLQTPRGSGTSGHVETNLASRKSPKHSGSYQKRVADAKKKEMYERNLADRLARKDVSEDIQKHNIKREIEVKCMELREKLEDDDVDDQEIEKQIKALRESLKSQTNGRNPAGHGNESPSGTQKEENFSYGYKARYSNRSDRIQRD
;
A
#
# COMPACT_ATOMS: atom_id res chain seq x y z
N MET A 1 49.71 -37.83 -10.04
CA MET A 1 48.52 -37.89 -9.17
C MET A 1 47.82 -36.55 -9.24
N SER A 2 46.51 -36.52 -9.48
CA SER A 2 45.72 -35.29 -9.42
C SER A 2 45.58 -34.85 -7.95
N TYR A 3 45.73 -33.55 -7.69
CA TYR A 3 45.58 -32.99 -6.35
C TYR A 3 44.14 -32.54 -6.16
N ASN A 4 43.49 -32.91 -5.05
CA ASN A 4 42.08 -32.60 -4.76
C ASN A 4 41.08 -32.97 -5.87
N GLY A 5 41.37 -34.01 -6.67
CA GLY A 5 40.54 -34.43 -7.79
C GLY A 5 40.50 -33.44 -8.97
N ILE A 6 41.40 -32.46 -9.00
CA ILE A 6 41.52 -31.44 -10.05
C ILE A 6 42.86 -31.62 -10.78
N GLY A 7 42.87 -31.40 -12.10
CA GLY A 7 44.05 -31.51 -12.95
C GLY A 7 44.27 -32.89 -13.59
N LEU A 8 45.45 -33.09 -14.18
CA LEU A 8 45.81 -34.31 -14.91
C LEU A 8 46.29 -35.42 -13.96
N GLN A 9 45.90 -36.67 -14.25
CA GLN A 9 46.39 -37.84 -13.50
C GLN A 9 47.90 -38.05 -13.68
N THR A 10 48.37 -37.89 -14.93
CA THR A 10 49.78 -37.88 -15.33
C THR A 10 50.02 -36.81 -16.40
N PRO A 11 51.12 -36.05 -16.35
CA PRO A 11 51.50 -35.10 -17.41
C PRO A 11 52.05 -35.79 -18.67
N ARG A 12 52.41 -37.08 -18.57
CA ARG A 12 52.87 -37.87 -19.72
C ARG A 12 51.72 -38.05 -20.72
N GLY A 13 51.96 -37.71 -21.98
CA GLY A 13 50.97 -37.79 -23.05
C GLY A 13 50.07 -36.55 -23.19
N SER A 14 50.13 -35.58 -22.28
CA SER A 14 49.35 -34.32 -22.41
C SER A 14 50.05 -33.23 -23.21
N GLY A 15 51.34 -33.40 -23.53
CA GLY A 15 52.14 -32.41 -24.28
C GLY A 15 52.41 -31.11 -23.52
N THR A 16 52.18 -31.08 -22.20
CA THR A 16 52.36 -29.89 -21.33
C THR A 16 53.07 -30.26 -20.03
N SER A 17 53.46 -29.26 -19.22
CA SER A 17 54.12 -29.48 -17.92
C SER A 17 53.21 -30.08 -16.84
N GLY A 18 51.89 -30.11 -17.07
CA GLY A 18 50.91 -30.50 -16.06
C GLY A 18 50.73 -29.48 -14.93
N HIS A 19 51.17 -28.23 -15.13
CA HIS A 19 50.95 -27.13 -14.17
C HIS A 19 49.46 -26.81 -14.05
N VAL A 20 48.96 -26.73 -12.82
CA VAL A 20 47.56 -26.47 -12.52
C VAL A 20 47.47 -25.20 -11.68
N GLU A 21 46.81 -24.18 -12.19
CA GLU A 21 46.56 -22.93 -11.47
C GLU A 21 45.10 -22.83 -11.02
N THR A 22 44.90 -22.18 -9.89
CA THR A 22 43.55 -21.88 -9.41
C THR A 22 42.93 -20.74 -10.22
N ASN A 23 41.67 -20.90 -10.63
CA ASN A 23 40.94 -19.81 -11.27
C ASN A 23 40.61 -18.69 -10.26
N LEU A 24 41.21 -17.51 -10.45
CA LEU A 24 41.00 -16.33 -9.61
C LEU A 24 39.58 -15.76 -9.69
N ALA A 25 38.86 -15.96 -10.80
CA ALA A 25 37.45 -15.58 -10.96
C ALA A 25 36.49 -16.60 -10.33
N SER A 26 36.92 -17.86 -10.16
CA SER A 26 36.14 -18.91 -9.47
C SER A 26 36.16 -18.78 -7.95
N ARG A 27 36.81 -17.74 -7.40
CA ARG A 27 36.67 -17.41 -5.99
C ARG A 27 35.18 -17.31 -5.70
N LYS A 28 34.67 -18.19 -4.84
CA LYS A 28 33.33 -18.08 -4.23
C LYS A 28 33.31 -16.75 -3.51
N SER A 29 33.00 -15.69 -4.24
CA SER A 29 33.02 -14.34 -3.72
C SER A 29 31.95 -14.33 -2.63
N PRO A 30 32.27 -14.03 -1.36
CA PRO A 30 31.26 -13.87 -0.32
C PRO A 30 30.22 -12.79 -0.69
N LYS A 31 30.51 -12.02 -1.74
CA LYS A 31 29.74 -10.87 -2.23
C LYS A 31 28.77 -11.20 -3.39
N HIS A 32 28.81 -12.41 -3.96
CA HIS A 32 27.82 -12.78 -4.99
C HIS A 32 26.45 -13.15 -4.39
N SER A 33 26.37 -13.46 -3.09
CA SER A 33 25.07 -13.56 -2.42
C SER A 33 24.45 -12.18 -2.22
N GLY A 34 25.17 -11.22 -1.64
CA GLY A 34 24.60 -9.92 -1.26
C GLY A 34 24.09 -9.08 -2.43
N SER A 35 24.84 -8.98 -3.53
CA SER A 35 24.43 -8.13 -4.67
C SER A 35 23.29 -8.72 -5.49
N TYR A 36 23.30 -10.03 -5.75
CA TYR A 36 22.21 -10.71 -6.44
C TYR A 36 20.94 -10.77 -5.57
N GLN A 37 21.08 -11.15 -4.29
CA GLN A 37 19.94 -11.18 -3.36
C GLN A 37 19.34 -9.80 -3.16
N LYS A 38 20.15 -8.73 -3.10
CA LYS A 38 19.66 -7.36 -3.04
C LYS A 38 18.86 -6.99 -4.29
N ARG A 39 19.35 -7.29 -5.50
CA ARG A 39 18.59 -7.04 -6.74
C ARG A 39 17.26 -7.79 -6.78
N VAL A 40 17.25 -9.06 -6.33
CA VAL A 40 16.02 -9.86 -6.24
C VAL A 40 15.05 -9.28 -5.21
N ALA A 41 15.55 -8.84 -4.05
CA ALA A 41 14.74 -8.21 -3.01
C ALA A 41 14.15 -6.87 -3.47
N ASP A 42 14.95 -6.04 -4.15
CA ASP A 42 14.52 -4.76 -4.70
C ASP A 42 13.45 -4.96 -5.80
N ALA A 43 13.63 -5.96 -6.68
CA ALA A 43 12.64 -6.33 -7.68
C ALA A 43 11.30 -6.76 -7.05
N LYS A 44 11.35 -7.64 -6.04
CA LYS A 44 10.14 -8.06 -5.29
C LYS A 44 9.47 -6.90 -4.58
N LYS A 45 10.24 -5.97 -4.01
CA LYS A 45 9.70 -4.77 -3.35
C LYS A 45 8.99 -3.86 -4.34
N LYS A 46 9.55 -3.69 -5.54
CA LYS A 46 8.94 -2.92 -6.63
C LYS A 46 7.62 -3.56 -7.08
N GLU A 47 7.62 -4.87 -7.33
CA GLU A 47 6.41 -5.62 -7.71
C GLU A 47 5.29 -5.48 -6.65
N MET A 48 5.64 -5.64 -5.37
CA MET A 48 4.70 -5.45 -4.27
C MET A 48 4.17 -4.02 -4.21
N TYR A 49 5.02 -3.01 -4.43
CA TYR A 49 4.59 -1.62 -4.46
C TYR A 49 3.62 -1.35 -5.62
N GLU A 50 3.91 -1.86 -6.82
CA GLU A 50 3.06 -1.70 -8.00
C GLU A 50 1.69 -2.39 -7.82
N ARG A 51 1.65 -3.61 -7.27
CA ARG A 51 0.40 -4.28 -6.92
C ARG A 51 -0.42 -3.47 -5.92
N ASN A 52 0.20 -3.02 -4.83
CA ASN A 52 -0.49 -2.21 -3.82
C ASN A 52 -1.00 -0.88 -4.37
N LEU A 53 -0.28 -0.27 -5.31
CA LEU A 53 -0.71 0.96 -5.96
C LEU A 53 -1.95 0.71 -6.83
N ALA A 54 -1.96 -0.36 -7.63
CA ALA A 54 -3.13 -0.74 -8.43
C ALA A 54 -4.37 -0.97 -7.57
N ASP A 55 -4.23 -1.72 -6.46
CA ASP A 55 -5.32 -1.97 -5.53
C ASP A 55 -5.84 -0.68 -4.88
N ARG A 56 -4.95 0.27 -4.53
CA ARG A 56 -5.35 1.57 -3.96
C ARG A 56 -6.10 2.43 -4.95
N LEU A 57 -5.64 2.49 -6.21
CA LEU A 57 -6.31 3.25 -7.26
C LEU A 57 -7.71 2.69 -7.52
N ALA A 58 -7.85 1.38 -7.65
CA ALA A 58 -9.16 0.73 -7.83
C ALA A 58 -10.13 1.00 -6.66
N ARG A 59 -9.64 1.00 -5.41
CA ARG A 59 -10.47 1.34 -4.23
C ARG A 59 -10.87 2.82 -4.19
N LYS A 60 -10.03 3.72 -4.70
CA LYS A 60 -10.32 5.15 -4.75
C LYS A 60 -11.54 5.42 -5.64
N ASP A 61 -11.60 4.82 -6.83
CA ASP A 61 -12.73 4.98 -7.75
C ASP A 61 -14.05 4.50 -7.10
N VAL A 62 -14.03 3.34 -6.45
CA VAL A 62 -15.18 2.83 -5.68
C VAL A 62 -15.58 3.80 -4.56
N SER A 63 -14.62 4.39 -3.87
CA SER A 63 -14.88 5.37 -2.81
C SER A 63 -15.56 6.64 -3.35
N GLU A 64 -15.18 7.12 -4.53
CA GLU A 64 -15.79 8.31 -5.14
C GLU A 64 -17.26 8.05 -5.53
N ASP A 65 -17.56 6.87 -6.06
CA ASP A 65 -18.94 6.51 -6.43
C ASP A 65 -19.84 6.34 -5.20
N ILE A 66 -19.33 5.74 -4.12
CA ILE A 66 -20.05 5.67 -2.84
C ILE A 66 -20.33 7.08 -2.30
N GLN A 67 -19.34 7.97 -2.34
CA GLN A 67 -19.52 9.37 -1.89
C GLN A 67 -20.61 10.08 -2.69
N LYS A 68 -20.59 9.98 -4.02
CA LYS A 68 -21.64 10.55 -4.89
C LYS A 68 -23.02 10.00 -4.52
N HIS A 69 -23.11 8.70 -4.24
CA HIS A 69 -24.38 8.06 -3.90
C HIS A 69 -24.90 8.47 -2.53
N ASN A 70 -24.01 8.63 -1.54
CA ASN A 70 -24.36 9.10 -0.22
C ASN A 70 -24.86 10.56 -0.27
N ILE A 71 -24.18 11.44 -1.02
CA ILE A 71 -24.63 12.82 -1.22
C ILE A 71 -26.03 12.86 -1.86
N LYS A 72 -26.28 12.04 -2.88
CA LYS A 72 -27.61 11.93 -3.50
C LYS A 72 -28.66 11.45 -2.49
N ARG A 73 -28.33 10.43 -1.69
CA ARG A 73 -29.22 9.89 -0.66
C ARG A 73 -29.57 10.95 0.38
N GLU A 74 -28.59 11.73 0.85
CA GLU A 74 -28.84 12.82 1.81
C GLU A 74 -29.79 13.89 1.26
N ILE A 75 -29.67 14.24 -0.02
CA ILE A 75 -30.60 15.18 -0.68
C ILE A 75 -32.02 14.60 -0.69
N GLU A 76 -32.17 13.34 -1.09
CA GLU A 76 -33.49 12.70 -1.18
C GLU A 76 -34.13 12.48 0.20
N VAL A 77 -33.33 12.15 1.22
CA VAL A 77 -33.81 12.06 2.62
C VAL A 77 -34.38 13.40 3.08
N LYS A 78 -33.66 14.51 2.88
CA LYS A 78 -34.17 15.86 3.22
C LYS A 78 -35.43 16.24 2.44
N CYS A 79 -35.54 15.80 1.19
CA CYS A 79 -36.74 16.02 0.39
C CYS A 79 -37.93 15.21 0.92
N MET A 80 -37.72 13.98 1.37
CA MET A 80 -38.76 13.17 2.01
C MET A 80 -39.19 13.75 3.37
N GLU A 81 -38.23 14.20 4.19
CA GLU A 81 -38.53 14.86 5.48
C GLU A 81 -39.37 16.13 5.29
N LEU A 82 -39.11 16.92 4.24
CA LEU A 82 -39.94 18.09 3.93
C LEU A 82 -41.34 17.68 3.47
N ARG A 83 -41.43 16.62 2.66
CA ARG A 83 -42.70 16.11 2.17
C ARG A 83 -43.61 15.68 3.32
N GLU A 84 -43.09 14.86 4.23
CA GLU A 84 -43.83 14.38 5.40
C GLU A 84 -44.38 15.54 6.24
N LYS A 85 -43.58 16.59 6.47
CA LYS A 85 -44.03 17.80 7.18
C LYS A 85 -45.16 18.54 6.47
N LEU A 86 -45.07 18.69 5.15
CA LEU A 86 -46.10 19.40 4.39
C LEU A 86 -47.39 18.57 4.25
N GLU A 87 -47.27 17.24 4.21
CA GLU A 87 -48.41 16.33 4.28
C GLU A 87 -49.09 16.39 5.66
N ASP A 88 -48.32 16.46 6.76
CA ASP A 88 -48.85 16.67 8.11
C ASP A 88 -49.55 18.03 8.30
N ASP A 89 -49.11 19.05 7.54
CA ASP A 89 -49.69 20.40 7.53
C ASP A 89 -50.91 20.54 6.58
N ASP A 90 -51.40 19.44 5.99
CA ASP A 90 -52.53 19.39 5.03
C ASP A 90 -52.35 20.35 3.81
N VAL A 91 -51.12 20.52 3.33
CA VAL A 91 -50.82 21.35 2.16
C VAL A 91 -51.23 20.64 0.86
N ASP A 92 -51.69 21.39 -0.15
CA ASP A 92 -52.06 20.83 -1.45
C ASP A 92 -50.86 20.18 -2.18
N ASP A 93 -51.09 19.00 -2.77
CA ASP A 93 -50.07 18.20 -3.48
C ASP A 93 -49.29 19.01 -4.54
N GLN A 94 -49.95 19.93 -5.25
CA GLN A 94 -49.29 20.75 -6.27
C GLN A 94 -48.26 21.71 -5.65
N GLU A 95 -48.54 22.20 -4.44
CA GLU A 95 -47.65 23.11 -3.73
C GLU A 95 -46.51 22.35 -3.04
N ILE A 96 -46.79 21.15 -2.52
CA ILE A 96 -45.79 20.22 -2.00
C ILE A 96 -44.73 19.92 -3.06
N GLU A 97 -45.15 19.55 -4.28
CA GLU A 97 -44.23 19.24 -5.37
C GLU A 97 -43.32 20.41 -5.75
N LYS A 98 -43.86 21.64 -5.78
CA LYS A 98 -43.08 22.85 -6.07
C LYS A 98 -42.01 23.10 -5.01
N GLN A 99 -42.38 23.00 -3.73
CA GLN A 99 -41.46 23.25 -2.62
C GLN A 99 -40.35 22.19 -2.56
N ILE A 100 -40.68 20.91 -2.76
CA ILE A 100 -39.70 19.83 -2.85
C ILE A 100 -38.76 20.03 -4.04
N LYS A 101 -39.29 20.42 -5.21
CA LYS A 101 -38.47 20.66 -6.40
C LYS A 101 -37.49 21.81 -6.17
N ALA A 102 -37.95 22.91 -5.58
CA ALA A 102 -37.10 24.04 -5.21
C ALA A 102 -36.01 23.63 -4.21
N LEU A 103 -36.35 22.84 -3.18
CA LEU A 103 -35.39 22.32 -2.21
C LEU A 103 -34.34 21.43 -2.87
N ARG A 104 -34.77 20.52 -3.75
CA ARG A 104 -33.88 19.59 -4.47
C ARG A 104 -32.88 20.35 -5.36
N GLU A 105 -33.33 21.38 -6.07
CA GLU A 105 -32.47 22.23 -6.90
C GLU A 105 -31.47 23.04 -6.05
N SER A 106 -31.94 23.63 -4.94
CA SER A 106 -31.10 24.35 -3.98
C SER A 106 -29.99 23.45 -3.41
N LEU A 107 -30.33 22.27 -2.89
CA LEU A 107 -29.37 21.35 -2.30
C LEU A 107 -28.37 20.81 -3.33
N LYS A 108 -28.81 20.48 -4.55
CA LYS A 108 -27.92 20.08 -5.65
C LYS A 108 -26.93 21.18 -6.01
N SER A 109 -27.37 22.44 -6.04
CA SER A 109 -26.50 23.58 -6.34
C SER A 109 -25.44 23.79 -5.25
N GLN A 110 -25.84 23.67 -3.97
CA GLN A 110 -24.93 23.80 -2.83
C GLN A 110 -23.89 22.69 -2.78
N THR A 111 -24.29 21.43 -3.07
CA THR A 111 -23.35 20.30 -3.10
C THR A 111 -22.36 20.39 -4.24
N ASN A 112 -22.78 20.90 -5.41
CA ASN A 112 -21.90 21.09 -6.55
C ASN A 112 -20.92 22.26 -6.37
N GLY A 113 -21.32 23.30 -5.63
CA GLY A 113 -20.47 24.45 -5.30
C GLY A 113 -19.49 24.20 -4.15
N ARG A 114 -19.72 23.16 -3.33
CA ARG A 114 -18.84 22.78 -2.22
C ARG A 114 -17.70 21.93 -2.75
N ASN A 115 -16.58 22.57 -3.09
CA ASN A 115 -15.32 21.89 -3.40
C ASN A 115 -14.97 20.87 -2.30
N PRO A 116 -14.69 19.60 -2.61
CA PRO A 116 -14.41 18.56 -1.61
C PRO A 116 -13.04 18.70 -0.92
N ALA A 117 -12.34 19.82 -1.10
CA ALA A 117 -10.97 20.05 -0.62
C ALA A 117 -10.87 20.52 0.86
N GLY A 118 -11.96 20.51 1.63
CA GLY A 118 -12.03 21.22 2.92
C GLY A 118 -12.70 20.50 4.09
N HIS A 119 -12.79 19.17 4.08
CA HIS A 119 -13.25 18.44 5.28
C HIS A 119 -12.06 17.83 6.01
N GLY A 120 -11.59 18.57 7.03
CA GLY A 120 -10.69 18.07 8.06
C GLY A 120 -11.30 16.88 8.77
N ASN A 121 -10.46 15.89 9.04
CA ASN A 121 -10.80 14.72 9.83
C ASN A 121 -11.05 15.13 11.28
N GLU A 122 -12.30 15.40 11.64
CA GLU A 122 -12.75 15.35 13.03
C GLU A 122 -13.50 14.03 13.24
N SER A 123 -12.75 12.98 13.59
CA SER A 123 -13.31 11.75 14.12
C SER A 123 -13.88 12.04 15.52
N PRO A 124 -15.13 11.63 15.84
CA PRO A 124 -15.65 11.80 17.19
C PRO A 124 -14.88 10.86 18.12
N SER A 125 -14.24 11.45 19.13
CA SER A 125 -13.59 10.75 20.23
C SER A 125 -14.62 9.93 21.02
N GLY A 126 -14.54 8.61 20.92
CA GLY A 126 -15.27 7.65 21.75
C GLY A 126 -14.35 6.51 22.15
N THR A 127 -13.84 6.56 23.37
CA THR A 127 -12.99 5.57 24.02
C THR A 127 -13.71 4.24 24.27
N GLN A 128 -13.23 3.13 23.70
CA GLN A 128 -13.18 1.82 24.35
C GLN A 128 -11.89 1.07 23.92
N LYS A 129 -11.22 0.49 24.92
CA LYS A 129 -9.89 -0.13 24.86
C LYS A 129 -9.97 -1.46 24.13
N GLU A 130 -9.15 -1.70 23.11
CA GLU A 130 -8.77 -3.06 22.71
C GLU A 130 -7.29 -3.16 22.34
N GLU A 131 -6.75 -4.34 22.60
CA GLU A 131 -5.38 -4.61 22.97
C GLU A 131 -4.41 -4.59 21.78
N ASN A 132 -3.22 -4.06 22.05
CA ASN A 132 -2.13 -3.94 21.09
C ASN A 132 -1.52 -5.29 20.72
N PHE A 133 -1.96 -5.92 19.62
CA PHE A 133 -1.17 -6.94 18.94
C PHE A 133 -0.26 -6.31 17.86
N SER A 134 0.86 -5.76 18.32
CA SER A 134 1.95 -5.32 17.44
C SER A 134 2.76 -6.52 16.97
N TYR A 135 2.56 -6.96 15.72
CA TYR A 135 3.49 -7.84 15.02
C TYR A 135 4.76 -7.06 14.65
N GLY A 136 5.63 -6.87 15.65
CA GLY A 136 6.88 -6.14 15.51
C GLY A 136 7.98 -6.96 14.83
N TYR A 137 8.30 -6.64 13.57
CA TYR A 137 9.64 -6.93 13.04
C TYR A 137 10.64 -5.91 13.62
N LYS A 138 11.30 -6.27 14.72
CA LYS A 138 12.44 -5.51 15.26
C LYS A 138 13.66 -5.69 14.35
N ALA A 139 14.08 -4.62 13.69
CA ALA A 139 15.36 -4.56 12.99
C ALA A 139 16.52 -4.70 14.00
N ARG A 140 17.23 -5.83 13.95
CA ARG A 140 18.45 -6.05 14.74
C ARG A 140 19.68 -5.59 13.94
N TYR A 141 19.96 -4.30 13.98
CA TYR A 141 21.32 -3.79 13.81
C TYR A 141 21.56 -2.69 14.85
N SER A 142 22.03 -3.10 16.03
CA SER A 142 22.65 -2.21 17.00
C SER A 142 24.16 -2.34 16.87
N ASN A 143 24.81 -1.20 16.68
CA ASN A 143 26.25 -0.98 16.55
C ASN A 143 27.08 -1.88 17.47
N ARG A 144 27.99 -2.65 16.86
CA ARG A 144 29.04 -3.40 17.57
C ARG A 144 30.38 -2.67 17.35
N SER A 145 30.42 -1.44 17.80
CA SER A 145 31.65 -0.74 18.19
C SER A 145 31.65 -0.70 19.71
N ASP A 146 32.80 -0.95 20.32
CA ASP A 146 33.07 -0.94 21.78
C ASP A 146 32.85 -2.25 22.54
N ARG A 147 33.71 -3.24 22.26
CA ARG A 147 34.24 -4.13 23.32
C ARG A 147 35.52 -4.88 22.86
N ILE A 148 36.65 -4.18 22.81
CA ILE A 148 37.98 -4.80 22.94
C ILE A 148 38.82 -3.90 23.84
N GLN A 149 38.76 -4.14 25.15
CA GLN A 149 39.84 -3.92 26.13
C GLN A 149 39.57 -4.83 27.35
N ARG A 150 40.64 -5.45 27.86
CA ARG A 150 40.77 -6.48 28.93
C ARG A 150 40.68 -7.92 28.41
N ASP A 151 41.68 -8.80 28.57
CA ASP A 151 43.01 -8.78 29.22
C ASP A 151 44.03 -9.52 28.33
#